data_AF-A0A183M888-F1
#
_entry.id   AF-A0A183M888-F1
#
_cell.length_a   1.000
_cell.length_b   1.000
_cell.length_c   1.000
_cell.angle_alpha   90.00
_cell.angle_beta   90.00
_cell.angle_gamma   90.00
#
_symmetry.space_group_name_H-M   'P 1'
#
loop_
_entity.id
_entity.type
_entity.pdbx_description
1 polymer ?
#
loop_
_entity_poly.entity_id
_entity_poly.type
_entity_poly.pdbx_seq_one_letter_code
_entity_poly.pdbx_strand_id
1 'polypeptide(L)'
;IIFLYLHSVLQKNRAVNEQNYGILVEALRLIAEILIWGDQNDSSVMDFFLEKNILEYFLQYMKQDLSRRICVQLLQTLNILFENITNQTITFCQTTIQMLLLRIVMAYYISFLKILSFRLNVNTISFFYIESRREFNLYVEAIKLFAHPEGMVRIAVRTITLNVHKVTTHWRQWWTVVRFRGLVGFRH
;
A
#
# COMPACT_ATOMS: atom_id res chain seq x y z
N ILE A 1 -21.73 11.25 -25.77
CA ILE A 1 -21.68 9.94 -26.47
C ILE A 1 -20.43 9.15 -26.09
N ILE A 2 -19.22 9.71 -26.20
CA ILE A 2 -17.96 8.99 -25.87
C ILE A 2 -17.90 8.59 -24.38
N PHE A 3 -18.28 9.47 -23.45
CA PHE A 3 -18.22 9.18 -22.01
C PHE A 3 -19.20 8.06 -21.58
N LEU A 4 -20.38 7.98 -22.23
CA LEU A 4 -21.33 6.88 -22.08
C LEU A 4 -20.75 5.54 -22.56
N TYR A 5 -20.03 5.56 -23.69
CA TYR A 5 -19.32 4.38 -24.19
C TYR A 5 -18.26 3.92 -23.19
N LEU A 6 -17.43 4.83 -22.67
CA LEU A 6 -16.39 4.50 -21.70
C LEU A 6 -16.97 3.92 -20.40
N HIS A 7 -18.08 4.49 -19.89
CA HIS A 7 -18.79 3.90 -18.76
C HIS A 7 -19.26 2.47 -19.05
N SER A 8 -19.78 2.21 -20.26
CA SER A 8 -20.18 0.84 -20.66
C SER A 8 -18.99 -0.13 -20.73
N VAL A 9 -17.81 0.35 -21.13
CA VAL A 9 -16.57 -0.44 -21.14
C VAL A 9 -16.17 -0.82 -19.72
N LEU A 10 -16.19 0.11 -18.77
CA LEU A 10 -15.90 -0.18 -17.36
C LEU A 10 -16.91 -1.18 -16.76
N GLN A 11 -18.19 -1.00 -17.08
CA GLN A 11 -19.25 -1.87 -16.58
C GLN A 11 -19.10 -3.32 -17.09
N LYS A 12 -18.66 -3.51 -18.34
CA LYS A 12 -18.40 -4.84 -18.92
C LYS A 12 -17.10 -5.48 -18.39
N ASN A 13 -16.15 -4.67 -17.92
CA ASN A 13 -14.83 -5.11 -17.50
C ASN A 13 -14.60 -4.83 -16.00
N ARG A 14 -15.44 -5.38 -15.12
CA ARG A 14 -15.31 -5.16 -13.66
C ARG A 14 -14.11 -5.87 -13.03
N ALA A 15 -13.69 -7.00 -13.60
CA ALA A 15 -12.55 -7.77 -13.14
C ALA A 15 -11.37 -7.60 -14.10
N VAL A 16 -10.20 -7.28 -13.55
CA VAL A 16 -8.96 -7.09 -14.32
C VAL A 16 -8.37 -8.45 -14.68
N ASN A 17 -8.04 -8.64 -15.95
CA ASN A 17 -7.30 -9.80 -16.45
C ASN A 17 -6.34 -9.38 -17.58
N GLU A 18 -5.48 -10.28 -18.03
CA GLU A 18 -4.47 -9.98 -19.07
C GLU A 18 -5.10 -9.58 -20.41
N GLN A 19 -6.31 -10.05 -20.72
CA GLN A 19 -6.97 -9.80 -21.99
C GLN A 19 -7.64 -8.41 -22.05
N ASN A 20 -8.21 -7.95 -20.94
CA ASN A 20 -8.88 -6.64 -20.89
C ASN A 20 -8.00 -5.50 -20.37
N TYR A 21 -6.78 -5.82 -19.93
CA TYR A 21 -5.83 -4.85 -19.39
C TYR A 21 -5.63 -3.64 -20.32
N GLY A 22 -5.29 -3.86 -21.59
CA GLY A 22 -5.01 -2.77 -22.54
C GLY A 22 -6.24 -1.89 -22.78
N ILE A 23 -7.42 -2.51 -22.81
CA ILE A 23 -8.70 -1.80 -22.99
C ILE A 23 -8.99 -0.91 -21.79
N LEU A 24 -8.79 -1.43 -20.57
CA LEU A 24 -9.00 -0.67 -19.34
C LEU A 24 -8.02 0.50 -19.23
N VAL A 25 -6.73 0.28 -19.51
CA VAL A 25 -5.71 1.35 -19.49
C VAL A 25 -6.10 2.50 -20.42
N GLU A 26 -6.50 2.19 -21.66
CA GLU A 26 -6.88 3.22 -22.62
C GLU A 26 -8.19 3.90 -22.23
N ALA A 27 -9.17 3.15 -21.72
CA ALA A 27 -10.42 3.72 -21.23
C ALA A 27 -10.18 4.70 -20.07
N LEU A 28 -9.29 4.38 -19.14
CA LEU A 28 -8.91 5.24 -18.02
C LEU A 28 -8.22 6.51 -18.50
N ARG A 29 -7.30 6.41 -19.47
CA ARG A 29 -6.63 7.56 -20.09
C ARG A 29 -7.63 8.51 -20.76
N LEU A 30 -8.56 7.95 -21.55
CA LEU A 30 -9.60 8.74 -22.22
C LEU A 30 -10.58 9.39 -21.24
N ILE A 31 -10.94 8.71 -20.15
CA ILE A 31 -11.75 9.32 -19.09
C ILE A 31 -11.02 10.53 -18.49
N ALA A 32 -9.71 10.41 -18.28
CA ALA A 32 -8.90 11.51 -17.77
C ALA A 32 -8.93 12.73 -18.70
N GLU A 33 -8.66 12.51 -19.98
CA GLU A 33 -8.65 13.57 -20.99
C GLU A 33 -10.02 14.26 -21.07
N ILE A 34 -11.12 13.49 -21.06
CA ILE A 34 -12.48 14.03 -21.09
C ILE A 34 -12.80 14.84 -19.84
N LEU A 35 -12.39 14.38 -18.65
CA LEU A 35 -12.61 15.11 -17.40
C LEU A 35 -11.82 16.42 -17.34
N ILE A 36 -10.58 16.44 -17.84
CA ILE A 36 -9.76 17.65 -17.94
C ILE A 36 -10.41 18.65 -18.91
N TRP A 37 -10.86 18.17 -20.07
CA TRP A 37 -11.58 19.02 -21.01
C TRP A 37 -12.90 19.54 -20.41
N GLY A 38 -13.64 18.67 -19.72
CA GLY A 38 -14.91 19.00 -19.08
C GLY A 38 -14.77 20.07 -17.99
N ASP A 39 -13.69 20.05 -17.20
CA ASP A 39 -13.43 21.07 -16.18
C ASP A 39 -13.43 22.50 -16.74
N GLN A 40 -12.86 22.67 -17.93
CA GLN A 40 -12.71 23.99 -18.57
C GLN A 40 -13.86 24.35 -19.50
N ASN A 41 -14.57 23.37 -20.06
CA ASN A 41 -15.48 23.58 -21.19
C ASN A 41 -16.93 23.16 -20.91
N ASP A 42 -17.18 22.15 -20.07
CA ASP A 42 -18.52 21.60 -19.86
C ASP A 42 -18.62 20.85 -18.50
N SER A 43 -19.22 21.51 -17.51
CA SER A 43 -19.38 20.95 -16.17
C SER A 43 -20.28 19.71 -16.11
N SER A 44 -21.15 19.49 -17.10
CA SER A 44 -22.04 18.32 -17.14
C SER A 44 -21.27 17.00 -17.27
N VAL A 45 -20.04 17.05 -17.81
CA VAL A 45 -19.12 15.91 -17.87
C VAL A 45 -18.75 15.45 -16.45
N MET A 46 -18.51 16.41 -15.55
CA MET A 46 -18.21 16.14 -14.15
C MET A 46 -19.42 15.56 -13.42
N ASP A 47 -20.59 16.17 -13.63
CA ASP A 47 -21.84 15.69 -13.03
C ASP A 47 -22.11 14.24 -13.42
N PHE A 48 -21.89 13.88 -14.69
CA PHE A 48 -22.02 12.50 -15.16
C PHE A 48 -21.00 11.57 -14.50
N PHE A 49 -19.73 11.99 -14.35
CA PHE A 49 -18.69 11.19 -13.70
C PHE A 49 -19.08 10.83 -12.26
N LEU A 50 -19.62 11.80 -11.53
CA LEU A 50 -20.09 11.64 -10.16
C LEU A 50 -21.36 10.78 -10.11
N GLU A 51 -22.36 11.09 -10.94
CA GLU A 51 -23.64 10.38 -10.97
C GLU A 51 -23.47 8.89 -11.27
N LYS A 52 -22.52 8.54 -12.15
CA LYS A 52 -22.22 7.14 -12.51
C LYS A 52 -21.20 6.47 -11.60
N ASN A 53 -20.73 7.13 -10.54
CA ASN A 53 -19.73 6.62 -9.61
C ASN A 53 -18.50 6.04 -10.31
N ILE A 54 -18.00 6.71 -11.36
CA ILE A 54 -16.88 6.19 -12.16
C ILE A 54 -15.63 5.99 -11.29
N LEU A 55 -15.43 6.84 -10.27
CA LEU A 55 -14.36 6.69 -9.29
C LEU A 55 -14.40 5.35 -8.54
N GLU A 56 -15.59 4.79 -8.30
CA GLU A 56 -15.71 3.49 -7.62
C GLU A 56 -15.07 2.37 -8.44
N TYR A 57 -15.23 2.39 -9.76
CA TYR A 57 -14.56 1.44 -10.65
C TYR A 57 -13.03 1.54 -10.52
N PHE A 58 -12.48 2.76 -10.42
CA PHE A 58 -11.04 2.97 -10.27
C PHE A 58 -10.55 2.36 -8.96
N LEU A 59 -11.29 2.58 -7.87
CA LEU A 59 -11.00 1.99 -6.56
C LEU A 59 -11.10 0.46 -6.59
N GLN A 60 -12.07 -0.10 -7.30
CA GLN A 60 -12.23 -1.55 -7.46
C GLN A 60 -11.05 -2.14 -8.24
N TYR A 61 -10.58 -1.50 -9.30
CA TYR A 61 -9.42 -1.99 -10.06
C TYR A 61 -8.12 -1.94 -9.24
N MET A 62 -7.89 -0.88 -8.47
CA MET A 62 -6.73 -0.77 -7.59
C MET A 62 -6.70 -1.86 -6.50
N LYS A 63 -7.85 -2.39 -6.09
CA LYS A 63 -7.92 -3.51 -5.14
C LYS A 63 -7.68 -4.88 -5.78
N GLN A 64 -7.98 -5.02 -7.06
CA GLN A 64 -7.96 -6.31 -7.75
C GLN A 64 -6.61 -6.60 -8.42
N ASP A 65 -5.90 -5.57 -8.89
CA ASP A 65 -4.71 -5.78 -9.71
C ASP A 65 -3.43 -6.00 -8.88
N LEU A 66 -3.11 -7.27 -8.66
CA LEU A 66 -1.86 -7.75 -8.04
C LEU A 66 -0.62 -7.41 -8.87
N SER A 67 -0.77 -7.20 -10.19
CA SER A 67 0.35 -6.90 -11.11
C SER A 67 0.86 -5.47 -10.98
N ARG A 68 0.12 -4.62 -10.23
CA ARG A 68 0.41 -3.20 -9.97
C ARG A 68 0.39 -2.29 -11.20
N ARG A 69 0.27 -2.83 -12.42
CA ARG A 69 0.37 -2.04 -13.65
C ARG A 69 -0.85 -1.15 -13.85
N ILE A 70 -2.07 -1.65 -13.66
CA ILE A 70 -3.27 -0.79 -13.70
C ILE A 70 -3.24 0.18 -12.53
N CYS A 71 -2.73 -0.25 -11.36
CA CYS A 71 -2.62 0.64 -10.21
C CYS A 71 -1.69 1.83 -10.49
N VAL A 72 -0.51 1.61 -11.07
CA VAL A 72 0.41 2.69 -11.47
C VAL A 72 -0.23 3.59 -12.51
N GLN A 73 -0.88 3.02 -13.53
CA GLN A 73 -1.55 3.79 -14.56
C GLN A 73 -2.68 4.65 -14.00
N LEU A 74 -3.52 4.08 -13.13
CA LEU A 74 -4.59 4.79 -12.44
C LEU A 74 -4.04 5.94 -11.61
N LEU A 75 -2.94 5.72 -10.89
CA LEU A 75 -2.31 6.77 -10.10
C LEU A 75 -1.75 7.89 -10.97
N GLN A 76 -1.12 7.57 -12.11
CA GLN A 76 -0.68 8.57 -13.07
C GLN A 76 -1.85 9.37 -13.64
N THR A 77 -2.90 8.68 -14.09
CA THR A 77 -4.13 9.27 -14.61
C THR A 77 -4.79 10.19 -13.58
N LEU A 78 -4.90 9.74 -12.33
CA LEU A 78 -5.45 10.53 -11.23
C LEU A 78 -4.57 11.74 -10.89
N ASN A 79 -3.24 11.59 -10.94
CA ASN A 79 -2.34 12.70 -10.68
C ASN A 79 -2.48 13.80 -11.74
N ILE A 80 -2.55 13.43 -13.03
CA ILE A 80 -2.80 14.39 -14.12
C ILE A 80 -4.16 15.06 -13.93
N LEU A 81 -5.20 14.30 -13.59
CA LEU A 81 -6.51 14.87 -13.30
C LEU A 81 -6.46 15.91 -12.19
N PHE A 82 -5.75 15.63 -11.11
CA PHE A 82 -5.65 16.55 -9.96
C PHE A 82 -4.79 17.77 -10.20
N GLU A 83 -3.75 17.66 -11.03
CA GLU A 83 -2.94 18.80 -11.42
C GLU A 83 -3.70 19.76 -12.34
N ASN A 84 -4.66 19.25 -13.12
CA ASN A 84 -5.30 20.01 -14.20
C ASN A 84 -6.74 20.45 -13.90
N ILE A 85 -7.39 19.94 -12.85
CA ILE A 85 -8.77 20.27 -12.52
C ILE A 85 -8.83 21.24 -11.34
N THR A 86 -9.55 22.35 -11.55
CA THR A 86 -9.73 23.44 -10.57
C THR A 86 -11.03 23.36 -9.76
N ASN A 87 -11.98 22.51 -10.16
CA ASN A 87 -13.28 22.36 -9.51
C ASN A 87 -13.18 21.74 -8.08
N GLN A 88 -13.77 22.43 -7.10
CA GLN A 88 -13.76 22.05 -5.67
C GLN A 88 -14.36 20.66 -5.38
N THR A 89 -15.22 20.14 -6.25
CA THR A 89 -15.85 18.83 -6.08
C THR A 89 -14.84 17.67 -6.23
N ILE A 90 -13.77 17.87 -7.00
CA ILE A 90 -12.67 16.90 -7.15
C ILE A 90 -11.72 16.93 -5.95
N THR A 91 -11.68 18.02 -5.18
CA THR A 91 -10.91 18.11 -3.94
C THR A 91 -11.37 17.05 -2.92
N PHE A 92 -12.64 16.67 -2.90
CA PHE A 92 -13.13 15.55 -2.06
C PHE A 92 -12.61 14.18 -2.55
N CYS A 93 -12.47 14.01 -3.87
CA CYS A 93 -11.87 12.82 -4.46
C CYS A 93 -10.36 12.72 -4.17
N GLN A 94 -9.65 13.86 -4.03
CA GLN A 94 -8.23 13.91 -3.63
C GLN A 94 -7.98 13.25 -2.27
N THR A 95 -8.79 13.53 -1.26
CA THR A 95 -8.63 12.92 0.07
C THR A 95 -8.84 11.40 0.02
N THR A 96 -9.84 10.95 -0.75
CA THR A 96 -10.14 9.51 -0.89
C THR A 96 -9.00 8.75 -1.58
N ILE A 97 -8.39 9.35 -2.60
CA ILE A 97 -7.26 8.76 -3.32
C ILE A 97 -5.96 8.85 -2.52
N GLN A 98 -5.70 9.94 -1.80
CA GLN A 98 -4.58 10.05 -0.86
C GLN A 98 -4.68 9.00 0.26
N MET A 99 -5.87 8.78 0.82
CA MET A 99 -6.09 7.71 1.79
C MET A 99 -5.83 6.33 1.19
N LEU A 100 -6.21 6.10 -0.06
CA LEU A 100 -5.93 4.84 -0.75
C LEU A 100 -4.44 4.65 -1.01
N LEU A 101 -3.75 5.68 -1.50
CA LEU A 101 -2.30 5.69 -1.72
C LEU A 101 -1.54 5.38 -0.44
N LEU A 102 -1.90 6.06 0.65
CA LEU A 102 -1.35 5.80 1.96
C LEU A 102 -1.58 4.33 2.36
N ARG A 103 -2.79 3.80 2.18
CA ARG A 103 -3.08 2.38 2.47
C ARG A 103 -2.23 1.43 1.63
N ILE A 104 -2.05 1.70 0.33
CA ILE A 104 -1.23 0.88 -0.57
C ILE A 104 0.25 0.91 -0.13
N VAL A 105 0.82 2.08 0.12
CA VAL A 105 2.21 2.22 0.60
C VAL A 105 2.38 1.52 1.94
N MET A 106 1.42 1.65 2.86
CA MET A 106 1.45 0.99 4.16
C MET A 106 1.35 -0.53 4.05
N ALA A 107 0.58 -1.06 3.10
CA ALA A 107 0.50 -2.49 2.81
C ALA A 107 1.83 -3.04 2.28
N TYR A 108 2.54 -2.29 1.42
CA TYR A 108 3.89 -2.65 0.98
C TYR A 108 4.90 -2.58 2.10
N TYR A 109 4.83 -1.52 2.90
CA TYR A 109 5.70 -1.33 4.04
C TYR A 109 5.60 -2.49 5.02
N ILE A 110 4.39 -2.85 5.47
CA ILE A 110 4.20 -3.97 6.41
C ILE A 110 4.60 -5.32 5.78
N SER A 111 4.38 -5.50 4.47
CA SER A 111 4.83 -6.70 3.75
C SER A 111 6.35 -6.82 3.72
N PHE A 112 7.04 -5.69 3.50
CA PHE A 112 8.50 -5.63 3.57
C PHE A 112 9.03 -5.96 4.98
N LEU A 113 8.45 -5.36 6.02
CA LEU A 113 8.81 -5.70 7.41
C LEU A 113 8.57 -7.19 7.71
N LYS A 114 7.49 -7.77 7.16
CA LYS A 114 7.20 -9.20 7.28
C LYS A 114 8.28 -10.06 6.63
N ILE A 115 8.75 -9.70 5.44
CA ILE A 115 9.85 -10.39 4.75
C ILE A 115 11.14 -10.33 5.59
N LEU A 116 11.50 -9.15 6.11
CA LEU A 116 12.65 -9.00 7.01
C LEU A 116 12.52 -9.89 8.25
N SER A 117 11.32 -9.95 8.84
CA SER A 117 11.06 -10.77 10.02
C SER A 117 11.28 -12.27 9.78
N PHE A 118 10.97 -12.77 8.58
CA PHE A 118 11.21 -14.17 8.20
C PHE A 118 12.70 -14.49 7.99
N ARG A 119 13.52 -13.47 7.70
CA ARG A 119 14.97 -13.62 7.51
C ARG A 119 15.76 -13.42 8.81
N LEU A 120 15.08 -13.08 9.91
CA LEU A 120 15.72 -12.98 11.23
C LEU A 120 16.25 -14.34 11.67
N ASN A 121 17.49 -14.33 12.14
CA ASN A 121 18.14 -15.45 12.79
C ASN A 121 19.18 -14.91 13.79
N VAL A 122 19.85 -15.81 14.51
CA VAL A 122 20.82 -15.46 15.56
C VAL A 122 21.96 -14.58 15.03
N ASN A 123 22.32 -14.70 13.75
CA ASN A 123 23.42 -13.94 13.15
C ASN A 123 22.98 -12.56 12.63
N THR A 124 21.69 -12.38 12.32
CA THR A 124 21.17 -11.14 11.72
C THR A 124 20.41 -10.26 12.70
N ILE A 125 20.04 -10.79 13.87
CA ILE A 125 19.23 -10.08 14.87
C ILE A 125 19.93 -8.81 15.39
N SER A 126 21.25 -8.81 15.50
CA SER A 126 22.04 -7.66 15.96
C SER A 126 21.89 -6.43 15.06
N PHE A 127 21.70 -6.60 13.75
CA PHE A 127 21.52 -5.48 12.81
C PHE A 127 20.22 -4.69 13.03
N PHE A 128 19.22 -5.32 13.64
CA PHE A 128 17.92 -4.72 13.89
C PHE A 128 17.76 -4.21 15.34
N TYR A 129 18.77 -4.43 16.18
CA TYR A 129 18.77 -3.99 17.59
C TYR A 129 19.67 -2.77 17.77
N ILE A 130 19.10 -1.67 18.26
CA ILE A 130 19.85 -0.47 18.63
C ILE A 130 20.17 -0.54 20.13
N GLU A 131 21.45 -0.75 20.46
CA GLU A 131 21.92 -0.83 21.85
C GLU A 131 21.67 0.46 22.64
N SER A 132 21.91 1.63 22.03
CA SER A 132 21.79 2.93 22.71
C SER A 132 20.36 3.26 23.14
N ARG A 133 19.35 2.75 22.43
CA ARG A 133 17.93 2.92 22.74
C ARG A 133 17.29 1.69 23.38
N ARG A 134 18.02 0.57 23.42
CA ARG A 134 17.50 -0.75 23.82
C ARG A 134 16.26 -1.16 23.02
N GLU A 135 16.23 -0.79 21.75
CA GLU A 135 15.06 -0.95 20.88
C GLU A 135 15.35 -1.93 19.75
N PHE A 136 14.35 -2.74 19.41
CA PHE A 136 14.39 -3.59 18.23
C PHE A 136 13.60 -2.90 17.10
N ASN A 137 14.29 -2.26 16.18
CA ASN A 137 13.70 -1.36 15.17
C ASN A 137 12.58 -2.03 14.38
N LEU A 138 12.79 -3.27 13.95
CA LEU A 138 11.77 -3.98 13.17
C LEU A 138 10.46 -4.19 13.95
N TYR A 139 10.56 -4.40 15.27
CA TYR A 139 9.39 -4.55 16.14
C TYR A 139 8.75 -3.19 16.44
N VAL A 140 9.56 -2.16 16.72
CA VAL A 140 9.09 -0.79 16.96
C VAL A 140 8.33 -0.25 15.75
N GLU A 141 8.82 -0.49 14.53
CA GLU A 141 8.12 -0.06 13.32
C GLU A 141 6.83 -0.85 13.07
N ALA A 142 6.82 -2.16 13.33
CA ALA A 142 5.62 -2.98 13.17
C ALA A 142 4.52 -2.63 14.18
N ILE A 143 4.87 -2.36 15.44
CA ILE A 143 3.88 -2.14 16.52
C ILE A 143 3.12 -0.82 16.36
N LYS A 144 3.68 0.18 15.66
CA LYS A 144 2.95 1.40 15.25
C LYS A 144 1.67 1.10 14.47
N LEU A 145 1.58 -0.09 13.85
CA LEU A 145 0.47 -0.53 13.02
C LEU A 145 -0.43 -1.57 13.70
N PHE A 146 -0.27 -1.81 15.00
CA PHE A 146 -1.02 -2.82 15.75
C PHE A 146 -2.54 -2.62 15.67
N ALA A 147 -3.02 -1.37 15.74
CA ALA A 147 -4.44 -1.02 15.72
C ALA A 147 -4.96 -0.61 14.33
N HIS A 148 -4.24 -0.96 13.24
CA HIS A 148 -4.62 -0.56 11.89
C HIS A 148 -6.03 -1.10 11.52
N PRO A 149 -6.89 -0.34 10.81
CA PRO A 149 -8.28 -0.75 10.50
C PRO A 149 -8.35 -2.01 9.64
N GLU A 150 -7.36 -2.25 8.78
CA GLU A 150 -7.30 -3.44 7.94
C GLU A 150 -6.83 -4.69 8.70
N GLY A 151 -7.63 -5.77 8.63
CA GLY A 151 -7.33 -7.03 9.31
C GLY A 151 -6.03 -7.69 8.86
N MET A 152 -5.70 -7.65 7.57
CA MET A 152 -4.46 -8.24 7.03
C MET A 152 -3.21 -7.55 7.57
N VAL A 153 -3.22 -6.22 7.75
CA VAL A 153 -2.11 -5.47 8.36
C VAL A 153 -1.93 -5.93 9.80
N ARG A 154 -3.01 -6.05 10.58
CA ARG A 154 -2.94 -6.55 11.96
C ARG A 154 -2.41 -8.00 12.04
N ILE A 155 -2.78 -8.86 11.10
CA ILE A 155 -2.23 -10.23 11.00
C ILE A 155 -0.73 -10.18 10.73
N ALA A 156 -0.27 -9.36 9.79
CA ALA A 156 1.15 -9.20 9.49
C ALA A 156 1.95 -8.68 10.69
N VAL A 157 1.42 -7.70 11.44
CA VAL A 157 2.04 -7.21 12.69
C VAL A 157 2.17 -8.34 13.72
N ARG A 158 1.14 -9.17 13.90
CA ARG A 158 1.21 -10.34 14.79
C ARG A 158 2.27 -11.34 14.34
N THR A 159 2.33 -11.66 13.04
CA THR A 159 3.37 -12.54 12.47
C THR A 159 4.77 -11.99 12.73
N ILE A 160 5.01 -10.70 12.48
CA ILE A 160 6.31 -10.06 12.75
C ILE A 160 6.64 -10.16 14.23
N THR A 161 5.68 -9.83 15.11
CA THR A 161 5.86 -9.91 16.57
C THR A 161 6.29 -11.31 17.01
N LEU A 162 5.65 -12.36 16.49
CA LEU A 162 5.98 -13.75 16.79
C LEU A 162 7.39 -14.12 16.29
N ASN A 163 7.74 -13.73 15.05
CA ASN A 163 9.06 -14.00 14.48
C ASN A 163 10.18 -13.34 15.29
N VAL A 164 9.97 -12.09 15.72
CA VAL A 164 10.93 -11.38 16.57
C VAL A 164 11.09 -12.10 17.93
N HIS A 165 9.99 -12.48 18.58
CA HIS A 165 10.04 -13.17 19.87
C HIS A 165 10.73 -14.53 19.78
N LYS A 166 10.48 -15.28 18.70
CA LYS A 166 11.13 -16.57 18.45
C LYS A 166 12.65 -16.44 18.47
N VAL A 167 13.22 -15.50 17.71
CA VAL A 167 14.68 -15.33 17.63
C VAL A 167 15.24 -14.67 18.89
N THR A 168 14.49 -13.75 19.51
CA THR A 168 14.93 -13.07 20.74
C THR A 168 15.04 -14.03 21.92
N THR A 169 14.18 -15.05 22.00
CA THR A 169 14.28 -16.09 23.02
C THR A 169 15.61 -16.85 22.91
N HIS A 170 15.98 -17.24 21.68
CA HIS A 170 17.26 -17.90 21.41
C HIS A 170 18.46 -16.96 21.64
N TRP A 171 18.36 -15.71 21.18
CA TRP A 171 19.41 -14.71 21.35
C TRP A 171 19.62 -14.30 22.81
N ARG A 172 18.56 -14.10 23.60
CA ARG A 172 18.66 -13.81 25.03
C ARG A 172 19.30 -14.97 25.77
N GLN A 173 18.94 -16.22 25.45
CA GLN A 173 19.64 -17.39 26.00
C GLN A 173 21.12 -17.38 25.62
N TRP A 174 21.45 -17.11 24.35
CA TRP A 174 22.83 -16.97 23.88
C TRP A 174 23.60 -15.84 24.58
N TRP A 175 23.00 -14.66 24.73
CA TRP A 175 23.58 -13.52 25.45
C TRP A 175 23.76 -13.80 26.92
N THR A 176 22.82 -14.49 27.55
CA THR A 176 22.95 -14.87 28.95
C THR A 176 24.10 -15.86 29.10
N VAL A 177 24.23 -16.85 28.20
CA VAL A 177 25.33 -17.83 28.17
C VAL A 177 26.68 -17.17 27.86
N VAL A 178 26.75 -16.24 26.90
CA VAL A 178 27.99 -15.52 26.54
C VAL A 178 28.40 -14.54 27.62
N ARG A 179 27.45 -13.85 28.27
CA ARG A 179 27.72 -12.96 29.42
C ARG A 179 28.16 -13.75 30.66
N PHE A 180 27.55 -14.91 30.92
CA PHE A 180 28.02 -15.83 31.98
C PHE A 180 29.41 -16.41 31.67
N ARG A 181 29.70 -16.78 30.41
CA ARG A 181 31.04 -17.24 30.00
C ARG A 181 32.10 -16.13 30.00
N GLY A 182 31.72 -14.88 29.81
CA GLY A 182 32.62 -13.72 29.95
C GLY A 182 32.86 -13.28 31.40
N LEU A 183 31.94 -13.58 32.32
CA LEU A 183 32.07 -13.31 33.75
C LEU A 183 32.80 -14.43 34.51
N VAL A 184 32.64 -15.68 34.08
CA VAL A 184 33.44 -16.81 34.59
C VAL A 184 34.67 -16.93 33.69
N GLY A 185 35.65 -16.04 33.93
CA GLY A 185 36.91 -16.03 33.20
C GLY A 185 37.55 -17.42 33.19
N PHE A 186 37.58 -18.05 32.03
CA PHE A 186 38.56 -19.09 31.74
C PHE A 186 39.94 -18.43 31.69
N ARG A 187 40.62 -18.42 32.84
CA ARG A 187 42.07 -18.50 32.86
C ARG A 187 42.43 -19.94 32.52
N HIS A 188 42.94 -20.16 31.33
CA HIS A 188 44.01 -21.12 31.08
C HIS A 188 44.90 -20.57 29.98
#